data_AF-A0A7D5D3M5-F1
#
_entry.id   AF-A0A7D5D3M5-F1
#
_cell.length_a   1.000
_cell.length_b   1.000
_cell.length_c   1.000
_cell.angle_alpha   90.00
_cell.angle_beta   90.00
_cell.angle_gamma   90.00
#
_symmetry.space_group_name_H-M   'P 1'
#
loop_
_entity.id
_entity.type
_entity.pdbx_description
1 polymer ?
#
loop_
_entity_poly.entity_id
_entity_poly.type
_entity_poly.pdbx_seq_one_letter_code
_entity_poly.pdbx_strand_id
1 'polypeptide(L)'
;KAFAVLVLAVVVYNHAAEGFDCNQWTKFYSRDQPSWTADYEALAEIRKENPNDHICAVPSDLDVQTLNGIGYREAREVVKIGPTFGFACYNNQQPDGHCLDYKVRFCCMQQTPTCKKWTQFYNRDAPSASGDWETLNDLRKAHPSLCANPSAIDVRLVKNGKDFRTANEVVSVYPSRGFWCQNKLQKDKYCENYKVRFCCP
;
A
#
# COMPACT_ATOMS: atom_id res chain seq x y z
N LYS A 1 33.75 10.64 4.59
CA LYS A 1 33.00 10.21 3.39
C LYS A 1 31.57 9.96 3.84
N ALA A 2 30.63 10.79 3.39
CA ALA A 2 29.25 10.79 3.87
C ALA A 2 28.53 9.52 3.39
N PHE A 3 27.97 8.75 4.32
CA PHE A 3 26.98 7.73 4.02
C PHE A 3 25.66 8.44 3.71
N ALA A 4 25.38 8.66 2.43
CA ALA A 4 24.04 8.99 1.98
C ALA A 4 23.22 7.71 2.09
N VAL A 5 22.49 7.55 3.20
CA VAL A 5 21.37 6.60 3.25
C VAL A 5 20.31 7.19 2.34
N LEU A 6 20.35 6.78 1.07
CA LEU A 6 19.32 7.08 0.11
C LEU A 6 18.07 6.34 0.59
N VAL A 7 17.21 7.05 1.31
CA VAL A 7 15.82 6.62 1.56
C VAL A 7 15.11 6.74 0.21
N LEU A 8 15.41 5.80 -0.69
CA LEU A 8 14.56 5.50 -1.83
C LEU A 8 13.22 5.09 -1.23
N ALA A 9 12.15 5.67 -1.76
CA ALA A 9 10.78 5.50 -1.30
C ALA A 9 10.39 4.02 -1.22
N VAL A 10 10.74 3.39 -0.10
CA VAL A 10 10.07 2.23 0.42
C VAL A 10 8.64 2.72 0.55
N VAL A 11 7.70 2.02 -0.08
CA VAL A 11 6.33 2.07 0.41
C VAL A 11 6.44 1.53 1.84
N VAL A 12 6.60 2.44 2.80
CA VAL A 12 6.64 2.08 4.21
C VAL A 12 5.20 1.75 4.56
N TYR A 13 4.76 0.56 4.14
CA TYR A 13 3.83 -0.22 4.91
C TYR A 13 4.55 -0.53 6.22
N ASN A 14 4.53 0.41 7.17
CA ASN A 14 4.64 0.01 8.56
C ASN A 14 3.32 -0.72 8.85
N HIS A 15 3.27 -2.01 8.52
CA HIS A 15 2.41 -2.94 9.23
C HIS A 15 2.92 -3.02 10.68
N ALA A 16 2.66 -1.97 11.44
CA ALA A 16 2.63 -1.99 12.89
C ALA A 16 1.14 -2.00 13.28
N ALA A 17 0.46 -3.07 12.88
CA ALA A 17 -0.75 -3.53 13.51
C ALA A 17 -0.60 -5.05 13.58
N GLU A 18 -0.19 -5.52 14.76
CA GLU A 18 -0.21 -6.93 15.10
C GLU A 18 -1.62 -7.48 14.82
N GLY A 19 -1.74 -8.52 13.97
CA GLY A 19 -2.98 -9.29 13.81
C GLY A 19 -3.68 -9.28 12.44
N PHE A 20 -3.03 -8.88 11.34
CA PHE A 20 -3.65 -9.00 10.01
C PHE A 20 -3.29 -10.33 9.33
N ASP A 21 -4.00 -11.40 9.68
CA ASP A 21 -3.92 -12.68 8.96
C ASP A 21 -4.89 -12.66 7.77
N CYS A 22 -4.34 -12.62 6.55
CA CYS A 22 -5.15 -12.72 5.35
C CYS A 22 -5.51 -14.18 5.08
N ASN A 23 -6.81 -14.48 5.04
CA ASN A 23 -7.31 -15.82 4.75
C ASN A 23 -7.84 -16.01 3.31
N GLN A 24 -7.74 -14.98 2.47
CA GLN A 24 -8.17 -15.00 1.06
C GLN A 24 -7.04 -14.62 0.12
N TRP A 25 -5.95 -15.37 0.21
CA TRP A 25 -4.86 -15.30 -0.75
C TRP A 25 -5.25 -15.95 -2.06
N THR A 26 -4.89 -15.31 -3.18
CA THR A 26 -4.84 -15.99 -4.47
C THR A 26 -3.78 -17.09 -4.47
N LYS A 27 -3.74 -17.88 -5.55
CA LYS A 27 -2.53 -18.66 -5.88
C LYS A 27 -1.34 -17.71 -6.14
N PHE A 28 -0.13 -18.26 -6.15
CA PHE A 28 1.05 -17.53 -6.61
C PHE A 28 1.06 -17.41 -8.14
N TYR A 29 1.55 -16.27 -8.62
CA TYR A 29 1.79 -15.93 -10.02
C TYR A 29 3.27 -15.62 -10.19
N SER A 30 3.90 -16.24 -11.18
CA SER A 30 5.21 -15.85 -11.72
C SER A 30 5.02 -15.80 -13.22
N ARG A 31 5.09 -14.59 -13.76
CA ARG A 31 4.83 -14.24 -15.14
C ARG A 31 6.12 -13.92 -15.87
N ASP A 32 7.00 -13.15 -15.22
CA ASP A 32 8.21 -12.66 -15.85
C ASP A 32 9.41 -13.47 -15.36
N GLN A 33 10.28 -13.84 -16.29
CA GLN A 33 11.58 -14.37 -15.93
C GLN A 33 12.56 -13.20 -15.96
N PRO A 34 13.53 -13.13 -15.03
CA PRO A 34 14.52 -12.06 -15.01
C PRO A 34 15.39 -12.12 -16.28
N SER A 35 14.94 -11.49 -17.36
CA SER A 35 15.65 -11.46 -18.62
C SER A 35 15.99 -10.02 -18.98
N TRP A 36 17.30 -9.82 -19.19
CA TRP A 36 17.95 -8.59 -19.64
C TRP A 36 17.89 -7.38 -18.69
N THR A 37 16.73 -7.00 -18.13
CA THR A 37 16.60 -5.70 -17.44
C THR A 37 15.91 -5.71 -16.07
N ALA A 38 15.02 -6.67 -15.79
CA ALA A 38 14.18 -6.65 -14.60
C ALA A 38 13.38 -7.96 -14.44
N ASP A 39 12.74 -8.10 -13.28
CA ASP A 39 11.63 -9.02 -13.02
C ASP A 39 10.39 -8.20 -12.62
N TYR A 40 9.28 -8.35 -13.35
CA TYR A 40 8.02 -7.64 -13.12
C TYR A 40 6.81 -8.55 -12.98
N GLU A 41 6.31 -8.61 -11.75
CA GLU A 41 5.04 -9.25 -11.42
C GLU A 41 3.94 -8.20 -11.27
N ALA A 42 3.64 -7.52 -12.38
CA ALA A 42 2.67 -6.43 -12.41
C ALA A 42 1.22 -6.94 -12.34
N LEU A 43 0.44 -6.45 -11.37
CA LEU A 43 -0.95 -6.87 -11.15
C LEU A 43 -1.83 -6.71 -12.40
N ALA A 44 -1.63 -5.64 -13.18
CA ALA A 44 -2.40 -5.39 -14.39
C ALA A 44 -2.20 -6.47 -15.45
N GLU A 45 -0.96 -6.92 -15.67
CA GLU A 45 -0.64 -7.97 -16.63
C GLU A 45 -1.05 -9.35 -16.11
N ILE A 46 -0.82 -9.63 -14.81
CA ILE A 46 -1.24 -10.88 -14.18
C ILE A 46 -2.77 -11.08 -14.34
N ARG A 47 -3.57 -10.03 -14.14
CA ARG A 47 -5.03 -10.10 -14.36
C ARG A 47 -5.40 -10.37 -15.81
N LYS A 48 -4.70 -9.75 -16.76
CA LYS A 48 -4.95 -9.91 -18.19
C LYS A 48 -4.68 -11.35 -18.65
N GLU A 49 -3.64 -11.97 -18.09
CA GLU A 49 -3.26 -13.35 -18.40
C GLU A 49 -4.05 -14.39 -17.60
N ASN A 50 -4.66 -13.99 -16.47
CA ASN A 50 -5.45 -14.86 -15.60
C ASN A 50 -6.89 -14.33 -15.39
N PRO A 51 -7.71 -14.20 -16.45
CA PRO A 51 -9.06 -13.60 -16.35
C PRO A 51 -10.03 -14.40 -15.48
N ASN A 52 -9.80 -15.71 -15.31
CA ASN A 52 -10.67 -16.61 -14.54
C ASN A 52 -10.27 -16.74 -13.06
N ASP A 53 -9.16 -16.14 -12.65
CA ASP A 53 -8.63 -16.28 -11.29
C ASP A 53 -9.28 -15.34 -10.28
N HIS A 54 -10.22 -14.49 -10.73
CA HIS A 54 -11.02 -13.59 -9.88
C HIS A 54 -10.17 -12.77 -8.90
N ILE A 55 -9.01 -12.27 -9.35
CA ILE A 55 -8.19 -11.35 -8.56
C ILE A 55 -9.01 -10.08 -8.33
N CYS A 56 -9.44 -9.87 -7.10
CA CYS A 56 -10.24 -8.73 -6.65
C CYS A 56 -9.71 -7.40 -7.18
N ALA A 57 -10.61 -6.45 -7.44
CA ALA A 57 -10.26 -5.16 -8.07
C ALA A 57 -9.19 -4.35 -7.32
N VAL A 58 -9.13 -4.46 -5.98
CA VAL A 58 -8.15 -3.76 -5.14
C VAL A 58 -7.65 -4.72 -4.05
N PRO A 59 -6.51 -5.41 -4.26
CA PRO A 59 -5.90 -6.25 -3.22
C PRO A 59 -5.52 -5.44 -1.99
N SER A 60 -5.65 -6.04 -0.81
CA SER A 60 -5.33 -5.42 0.48
C SER A 60 -3.88 -5.66 0.88
N ASP A 61 -3.27 -6.74 0.42
CA ASP A 61 -1.90 -7.09 0.71
C ASP A 61 -1.25 -7.87 -0.44
N LEU A 62 0.07 -7.97 -0.41
CA LEU A 62 0.91 -8.63 -1.41
C LEU A 62 1.99 -9.45 -0.71
N ASP A 63 1.98 -10.75 -0.96
CA ASP A 63 3.07 -11.65 -0.56
C ASP A 63 3.98 -11.87 -1.76
N VAL A 64 5.29 -11.74 -1.54
CA VAL A 64 6.34 -11.79 -2.56
C VAL A 64 7.45 -12.71 -2.10
N GLN A 65 7.73 -13.72 -2.92
CA GLN A 65 8.74 -14.73 -2.66
C GLN A 65 9.54 -15.00 -3.91
N THR A 66 10.79 -15.43 -3.78
CA THR A 66 11.51 -16.05 -4.90
C THR A 66 10.81 -17.36 -5.29
N LEU A 67 11.13 -17.91 -6.46
CA LEU A 67 10.62 -19.24 -6.85
C LEU A 67 10.93 -20.32 -5.80
N ASN A 68 12.08 -20.20 -5.12
CA ASN A 68 12.55 -21.08 -4.06
C ASN A 68 11.90 -20.82 -2.69
N GLY A 69 10.95 -19.88 -2.59
CA GLY A 69 10.19 -19.61 -1.36
C GLY A 69 10.86 -18.67 -0.37
N ILE A 70 11.96 -18.01 -0.74
CA ILE A 70 12.61 -17.00 0.10
C ILE A 70 11.79 -15.71 0.03
N GLY A 71 11.34 -15.18 1.16
CA GLY A 71 10.60 -13.92 1.19
C GLY A 71 11.45 -12.75 0.73
N TYR A 72 10.86 -11.75 0.05
CA TYR A 72 11.61 -10.63 -0.54
C TYR A 72 12.51 -9.86 0.47
N ARG A 73 12.11 -9.81 1.75
CA ARG A 73 12.92 -9.18 2.81
C ARG A 73 14.21 -9.96 3.12
N GLU A 74 14.14 -11.28 3.03
CA GLU A 74 15.27 -12.17 3.25
C GLU A 74 16.16 -12.27 2.00
N ALA A 75 15.59 -12.09 0.82
CA ALA A 75 16.31 -12.05 -0.46
C ALA A 75 17.30 -10.89 -0.57
N ARG A 76 17.14 -9.81 0.23
CA ARG A 76 18.04 -8.64 0.32
C ARG A 76 18.25 -7.88 -1.00
N GLU A 77 17.24 -7.90 -1.85
CA GLU A 77 17.20 -7.20 -3.13
C GLU A 77 16.49 -5.84 -3.05
N VAL A 78 16.88 -4.88 -3.90
CA VAL A 78 16.19 -3.59 -3.98
C VAL A 78 14.95 -3.74 -4.86
N VAL A 79 13.77 -3.76 -4.23
CA VAL A 79 12.50 -4.05 -4.91
C VAL A 79 11.45 -2.99 -4.65
N LYS A 80 10.51 -2.86 -5.59
CA LYS A 80 9.27 -2.11 -5.42
C LYS A 80 8.12 -3.10 -5.26
N ILE A 81 7.36 -2.94 -4.19
CA ILE A 81 6.26 -3.83 -3.81
C ILE A 81 5.03 -3.01 -3.45
N GLY A 82 3.87 -3.40 -3.96
CA GLY A 82 2.60 -2.83 -3.55
C GLY A 82 1.39 -3.61 -4.06
N PRO A 83 0.35 -3.81 -3.22
CA PRO A 83 -0.81 -4.64 -3.54
C PRO A 83 -1.62 -4.17 -4.75
N THR A 84 -1.50 -2.91 -5.19
CA THR A 84 -2.26 -2.38 -6.34
C THR A 84 -1.45 -2.21 -7.62
N PHE A 85 -0.12 -2.36 -7.58
CA PHE A 85 0.70 -2.38 -8.79
C PHE A 85 1.41 -3.72 -9.01
N GLY A 86 1.65 -4.49 -7.94
CA GLY A 86 2.38 -5.75 -7.98
C GLY A 86 3.81 -5.61 -7.44
N PHE A 87 4.75 -6.22 -8.13
CA PHE A 87 6.16 -6.24 -7.75
C PHE A 87 7.05 -5.86 -8.94
N ALA A 88 8.19 -5.25 -8.64
CA ALA A 88 9.24 -4.95 -9.60
C ALA A 88 10.62 -5.02 -8.96
N CYS A 89 11.53 -5.76 -9.60
CA CYS A 89 12.96 -5.72 -9.37
C CYS A 89 13.64 -5.20 -10.65
N TYR A 90 14.62 -4.29 -10.53
CA TYR A 90 15.37 -3.76 -11.68
C TYR A 90 16.84 -4.14 -11.58
N ASN A 91 17.40 -4.84 -12.57
CA ASN A 91 18.79 -5.30 -12.59
C ASN A 91 19.79 -4.17 -12.30
N ASN A 92 19.54 -2.97 -12.86
CA ASN A 92 20.41 -1.81 -12.68
C ASN A 92 20.36 -1.16 -11.29
N GLN A 93 19.44 -1.60 -10.42
CA GLN A 93 19.34 -1.18 -9.03
C GLN A 93 19.98 -2.20 -8.08
N GLN A 94 20.36 -3.38 -8.58
CA GLN A 94 20.94 -4.45 -7.78
C GLN A 94 22.46 -4.34 -7.69
N PRO A 95 23.06 -4.63 -6.52
CA PRO A 95 24.52 -4.60 -6.36
C PRO A 95 25.26 -5.58 -7.27
N ASP A 96 24.68 -6.74 -7.56
CA ASP A 96 25.23 -7.78 -8.43
C ASP A 96 24.77 -7.65 -9.89
N GLY A 97 23.90 -6.68 -10.19
CA GLY A 97 23.40 -6.41 -11.53
C GLY A 97 22.30 -7.38 -12.01
N HIS A 98 21.75 -8.22 -11.14
CA HIS A 98 20.78 -9.25 -11.51
C HIS A 98 19.66 -9.35 -10.49
N CYS A 99 18.42 -9.41 -10.97
CA CYS A 99 17.27 -9.76 -10.16
C CYS A 99 17.16 -11.27 -9.96
N LEU A 100 16.73 -11.70 -8.77
CA LEU A 100 16.18 -13.03 -8.58
C LEU A 100 14.83 -13.16 -9.30
N ASP A 101 14.37 -14.41 -9.45
CA ASP A 101 13.08 -14.75 -10.04
C ASP A 101 12.01 -14.86 -8.95
N TYR A 102 10.97 -14.02 -9.04
CA TYR A 102 9.93 -13.88 -8.04
C TYR A 102 8.57 -14.41 -8.49
N LYS A 103 7.76 -14.69 -7.48
CA LYS A 103 6.33 -14.95 -7.58
C LYS A 103 5.59 -14.12 -6.55
N VAL A 104 4.38 -13.70 -6.91
CA VAL A 104 3.51 -12.90 -6.06
C VAL A 104 2.15 -13.54 -5.86
N ARG A 105 1.52 -13.30 -4.73
CA ARG A 105 0.08 -13.57 -4.53
C ARG A 105 -0.59 -12.40 -3.84
N PHE A 106 -1.84 -12.18 -4.18
CA PHE A 106 -2.60 -11.02 -3.75
C PHE A 106 -3.57 -11.43 -2.64
N CYS A 107 -3.62 -10.66 -1.57
CA CYS A 107 -4.67 -10.80 -0.59
C CYS A 107 -5.91 -10.07 -1.08
N CYS A 108 -7.00 -10.80 -1.27
CA CYS A 108 -8.27 -10.25 -1.71
C CYS A 108 -9.26 -9.98 -0.59
N MET A 109 -8.79 -10.04 0.65
CA MET A 109 -9.61 -9.74 1.80
C MET A 109 -9.90 -8.23 1.85
N GLN A 110 -11.13 -7.85 1.54
CA GLN A 110 -11.68 -6.61 2.07
C GLN A 110 -12.05 -6.85 3.53
N GLN A 111 -11.08 -6.81 4.45
CA GLN A 111 -11.47 -6.45 5.81
C GLN A 111 -11.79 -4.96 5.78
N THR A 112 -13.04 -4.61 5.52
CA THR A 112 -13.61 -3.66 6.46
C THR A 112 -13.58 -4.41 7.79
N PRO A 113 -12.71 -4.06 8.75
CA PRO A 113 -12.83 -4.63 10.09
C PRO A 113 -14.30 -4.55 10.47
N THR A 114 -14.83 -5.61 11.08
CA THR A 114 -16.23 -5.76 11.49
C THR A 114 -16.58 -4.68 12.52
N CYS A 115 -16.73 -3.47 12.00
CA CYS A 115 -16.87 -2.27 12.77
C CYS A 115 -18.36 -2.03 12.92
N LYS A 116 -18.84 -2.15 14.14
CA LYS A 116 -20.25 -1.92 14.47
C LYS A 116 -20.63 -0.45 14.35
N LYS A 117 -19.65 0.46 14.49
CA LYS A 117 -19.90 1.92 14.55
C LYS A 117 -18.79 2.70 13.84
N TRP A 118 -18.97 2.87 12.54
CA TRP A 118 -18.18 3.82 11.77
C TRP A 118 -18.62 5.24 12.07
N THR A 119 -17.66 6.16 12.18
CA THR A 119 -17.95 7.59 12.13
C THR A 119 -18.42 8.00 10.73
N GLN A 120 -18.89 9.24 10.61
CA GLN A 120 -18.91 9.93 9.32
C GLN A 120 -17.50 10.04 8.73
N PHE A 121 -17.42 10.33 7.43
CA PHE A 121 -16.16 10.69 6.79
C PHE A 121 -15.77 12.12 7.16
N TYR A 122 -14.47 12.32 7.39
CA TYR A 122 -13.82 13.59 7.63
C TYR A 122 -12.85 13.88 6.49
N ASN A 123 -12.87 15.12 6.01
CA ASN A 123 -11.89 15.72 5.12
C ASN A 123 -11.61 17.10 5.70
N ARG A 124 -10.51 17.22 6.43
CA ARG A 124 -10.11 18.44 7.13
C ARG A 124 -8.99 19.16 6.39
N ASP A 125 -8.21 18.45 5.60
CA ASP A 125 -7.16 19.00 4.77
C ASP A 125 -7.49 18.82 3.28
N ALA A 126 -6.99 19.74 2.47
CA ALA A 126 -7.06 19.63 1.02
C ALA A 126 -5.62 19.49 0.50
N PRO A 127 -5.41 18.73 -0.60
CA PRO A 127 -4.07 18.55 -1.16
C PRO A 127 -3.49 19.91 -1.54
N SER A 128 -2.58 20.39 -0.70
CA SER A 128 -2.00 21.73 -0.79
C SER A 128 -0.48 21.63 -0.61
N ALA A 129 0.18 22.68 -0.13
CA ALA A 129 1.63 22.86 -0.15
C ALA A 129 2.47 21.61 0.22
N SER A 130 2.05 20.83 1.23
CA SER A 130 2.84 19.70 1.72
C SER A 130 2.26 18.31 1.45
N GLY A 131 1.02 18.23 0.97
CA GLY A 131 0.27 16.98 0.81
C GLY A 131 -1.17 17.11 1.28
N ASP A 132 -1.75 15.98 1.65
CA ASP A 132 -3.08 15.87 2.23
C ASP A 132 -2.98 15.12 3.58
N TRP A 133 -3.45 15.77 4.65
CA TRP A 133 -3.20 15.37 6.04
C TRP A 133 -4.49 15.21 6.86
N GLU A 134 -4.94 13.97 6.97
CA GLU A 134 -6.11 13.58 7.77
C GLU A 134 -5.67 12.92 9.09
N THR A 135 -4.87 13.64 9.88
CA THR A 135 -4.32 13.11 11.13
C THR A 135 -5.40 13.00 12.22
N LEU A 136 -5.37 11.92 13.01
CA LEU A 136 -6.34 11.70 14.08
C LEU A 136 -6.29 12.83 15.12
N ASN A 137 -5.09 13.33 15.42
CA ASN A 137 -4.91 14.42 16.38
C ASN A 137 -5.57 15.72 15.90
N ASP A 138 -5.38 16.10 14.64
CA ASP A 138 -5.98 17.34 14.11
C ASP A 138 -7.48 17.20 13.90
N LEU A 139 -7.95 16.02 13.50
CA LEU A 139 -9.37 15.71 13.42
C LEU A 139 -10.06 15.77 14.78
N ARG A 140 -9.42 15.29 15.86
CA ARG A 140 -9.97 15.39 17.22
C ARG A 140 -10.04 16.83 17.75
N LYS A 141 -9.18 17.74 17.29
CA LYS A 141 -9.29 19.18 17.62
C LYS A 141 -10.56 19.79 17.01
N ALA A 142 -10.89 19.43 15.76
CA ALA A 142 -12.09 19.89 15.07
C ALA A 142 -13.36 19.13 15.50
N HIS A 143 -13.21 17.87 15.91
CA HIS A 143 -14.29 16.96 16.29
C HIS A 143 -13.98 16.27 17.63
N PRO A 144 -14.21 16.95 18.77
CA PRO A 144 -13.85 16.41 20.09
C PRO A 144 -14.54 15.10 20.46
N SER A 145 -15.66 14.75 19.82
CA SER A 145 -16.39 13.49 20.00
C SER A 145 -15.75 12.30 19.29
N LEU A 146 -14.76 12.52 18.42
CA LEU A 146 -14.01 11.43 17.77
C LEU A 146 -13.18 10.68 18.82
N CYS A 147 -13.35 9.35 18.86
CA CYS A 147 -12.72 8.50 19.86
C CYS A 147 -11.18 8.61 19.83
N ALA A 148 -10.56 8.46 20.99
CA ALA A 148 -9.11 8.57 21.13
C ALA A 148 -8.34 7.37 20.53
N ASN A 149 -8.94 6.18 20.59
CA ASN A 149 -8.33 4.92 20.18
C ASN A 149 -9.24 4.17 19.20
N PRO A 150 -9.33 4.60 17.93
CA PRO A 150 -10.10 3.89 16.94
C PRO A 150 -9.42 2.55 16.59
N SER A 151 -10.24 1.51 16.41
CA SER A 151 -9.74 0.17 16.07
C SER A 151 -9.44 0.01 14.58
N ALA A 152 -9.95 0.92 13.74
CA ALA A 152 -9.76 0.90 12.31
C ALA A 152 -9.90 2.27 11.66
N ILE A 153 -9.40 2.38 10.43
CA ILE A 153 -9.55 3.53 9.56
C ILE A 153 -9.94 3.06 8.16
N ASP A 154 -10.86 3.79 7.51
CA ASP A 154 -11.25 3.61 6.12
C ASP A 154 -10.97 4.91 5.37
N VAL A 155 -10.14 4.83 4.31
CA VAL A 155 -9.66 5.98 3.55
C VAL A 155 -10.17 5.90 2.13
N ARG A 156 -10.79 6.97 1.65
CA ARG A 156 -11.39 7.06 0.32
C ARG A 156 -10.93 8.33 -0.39
N LEU A 157 -10.84 8.24 -1.71
CA LEU A 157 -10.72 9.42 -2.56
C LEU A 157 -11.98 10.28 -2.46
N VAL A 158 -11.82 11.59 -2.30
CA VAL A 158 -12.95 12.54 -2.29
C VAL A 158 -13.69 12.52 -3.63
N LYS A 159 -12.94 12.54 -4.75
CA LYS A 159 -13.48 12.72 -6.10
C LYS A 159 -14.47 11.66 -6.56
N ASN A 160 -14.35 10.42 -6.06
CA ASN A 160 -15.17 9.30 -6.54
C ASN A 160 -15.51 8.26 -5.47
N GLY A 161 -15.10 8.46 -4.21
CA GLY A 161 -15.36 7.52 -3.12
C GLY A 161 -14.65 6.17 -3.25
N LYS A 162 -13.74 6.00 -4.22
CA LYS A 162 -12.96 4.77 -4.35
C LYS A 162 -11.96 4.65 -3.21
N ASP A 163 -11.54 3.42 -2.95
CA ASP A 163 -10.49 3.13 -1.98
C ASP A 163 -9.19 3.86 -2.34
N PHE A 164 -8.49 4.39 -1.34
CA PHE A 164 -7.25 5.15 -1.53
C PHE A 164 -6.20 4.38 -2.35
N ARG A 165 -6.18 3.04 -2.24
CA ARG A 165 -5.22 2.19 -2.94
C ARG A 165 -5.35 2.27 -4.47
N THR A 166 -6.49 2.73 -4.97
CA THR A 166 -6.73 2.95 -6.41
C THR A 166 -5.97 4.15 -6.99
N ALA A 167 -5.45 5.03 -6.14
CA ALA A 167 -4.73 6.24 -6.56
C ALA A 167 -3.26 5.97 -6.95
N ASN A 168 -2.72 4.80 -6.62
CA ASN A 168 -1.31 4.45 -6.83
C ASN A 168 -0.34 5.47 -6.20
N GLU A 169 -0.69 5.94 -5.00
CA GLU A 169 0.03 6.97 -4.26
C GLU A 169 0.77 6.41 -3.05
N VAL A 170 1.92 7.00 -2.69
CA VAL A 170 2.64 6.65 -1.47
C VAL A 170 1.98 7.36 -0.28
N VAL A 171 1.28 6.59 0.54
CA VAL A 171 0.52 7.12 1.67
C VAL A 171 0.82 6.39 2.97
N SER A 172 0.47 7.01 4.08
CA SER A 172 0.56 6.46 5.43
C SER A 172 -0.83 6.35 6.03
N VAL A 173 -1.17 5.17 6.57
CA VAL A 173 -2.51 4.86 7.07
C VAL A 173 -2.39 4.12 8.40
N TYR A 174 -2.88 4.71 9.48
CA TYR A 174 -2.87 4.10 10.81
C TYR A 174 -4.14 4.47 11.57
N PRO A 175 -4.89 3.51 12.16
CA PRO A 175 -6.03 3.85 13.01
C PRO A 175 -5.63 4.83 14.13
N SER A 176 -4.52 4.56 14.81
CA SER A 176 -4.05 5.37 15.94
C SER A 176 -3.45 6.73 15.59
N ARG A 177 -3.16 7.02 14.31
CA ARG A 177 -2.52 8.29 13.89
C ARG A 177 -3.29 9.04 12.80
N GLY A 178 -4.20 8.39 12.10
CA GLY A 178 -4.91 8.92 10.93
C GLY A 178 -4.23 8.55 9.61
N PHE A 179 -4.39 9.43 8.64
CA PHE A 179 -3.90 9.26 7.27
C PHE A 179 -3.06 10.47 6.84
N TRP A 180 -2.06 10.24 6.00
CA TRP A 180 -1.43 11.33 5.26
C TRP A 180 -0.80 10.86 3.95
N CYS A 181 -0.85 11.75 2.96
CA CYS A 181 -0.07 11.70 1.72
C CYS A 181 0.90 12.88 1.71
N GLN A 182 2.14 12.71 1.23
CA GLN A 182 3.12 13.79 1.12
C GLN A 182 3.52 14.04 -0.32
N ASN A 183 3.26 15.24 -0.85
CA ASN A 183 3.58 15.60 -2.24
C ASN A 183 5.00 15.22 -2.66
N LYS A 184 5.98 15.44 -1.78
CA LYS A 184 7.40 15.14 -2.07
C LYS A 184 7.68 13.66 -2.39
N LEU A 185 6.87 12.74 -1.86
CA LEU A 185 6.98 11.30 -2.07
C LEU A 185 6.28 10.84 -3.34
N GLN A 186 5.44 11.68 -3.94
CA GLN A 186 4.68 11.35 -5.13
C GLN A 186 5.54 11.56 -6.38
N LYS A 187 5.21 10.79 -7.44
CA LYS A 187 5.91 10.84 -8.72
C LYS A 187 5.65 12.17 -9.44
N ASP A 188 4.40 12.61 -9.44
CA ASP A 188 3.90 13.87 -10.02
C ASP A 188 4.01 15.07 -9.06
N LYS A 189 4.55 14.83 -7.85
CA LYS A 189 4.67 15.84 -6.79
C LYS A 189 3.35 16.39 -6.28
N TYR A 190 2.29 15.62 -6.41
CA TYR A 190 0.96 16.02 -5.99
C TYR A 190 0.23 14.86 -5.32
N CYS A 191 -0.46 15.12 -4.22
CA CYS A 191 -1.35 14.17 -3.56
C CYS A 191 -2.77 14.31 -4.07
N GLU A 192 -3.47 13.20 -4.25
CA GLU A 192 -4.92 13.23 -4.40
C GLU A 192 -5.60 13.72 -3.12
N ASN A 193 -6.90 14.07 -3.23
CA ASN A 193 -7.69 14.48 -2.09
C ASN A 193 -8.40 13.26 -1.44
N TYR A 194 -8.22 13.08 -0.14
CA TYR A 194 -8.69 11.94 0.62
C TYR A 194 -9.62 12.34 1.76
N LYS A 195 -10.46 11.39 2.16
CA LYS A 195 -11.31 11.49 3.34
C LYS A 195 -11.22 10.21 4.15
N VAL A 196 -11.30 10.34 5.46
CA VAL A 196 -11.16 9.23 6.40
C VAL A 196 -12.38 9.06 7.27
N ARG A 197 -12.70 7.82 7.65
CA ARG A 197 -13.59 7.55 8.78
C ARG A 197 -12.94 6.52 9.69
N PHE A 198 -13.35 6.53 10.95
CA PHE A 198 -12.76 5.68 11.98
C PHE A 198 -13.79 4.73 12.54
N CYS A 199 -13.32 3.56 12.97
CA CYS A 199 -14.13 2.65 13.77
C CYS A 199 -13.94 3.00 15.25
N CYS A 200 -15.02 3.46 15.89
CA CYS A 200 -15.01 3.75 17.32
C CYS A 200 -15.83 2.70 18.07
N PRO A 201 -15.38 2.26 19.26
CA PRO A 201 -16.17 1.41 20.15
C PRO A 201 -17.45 2.10 20.66
#